data_AF-A0A9W5E8G3-F1
#
_entry.id   AF-A0A9W5E8G3-F1
#
_cell.length_a   1.000
_cell.length_b   1.000
_cell.length_c   1.000
_cell.angle_alpha   90.00
_cell.angle_beta   90.00
_cell.angle_gamma   90.00
#
_symmetry.space_group_name_H-M   'P 1'
#
loop_
_entity.id
_entity.type
_entity.pdbx_description
1 polymer ?
#
loop_
_entity_poly.entity_id
_entity_poly.type
_entity_poly.pdbx_seq_one_letter_code
_entity_poly.pdbx_strand_id
1 'polypeptide(L)'
;MPLFFLLPGFSLYAAPIQLAGWQIGIAAGIGLLLSIPLIILSGYEVREDGQIYAKKSIAFIATFLVIVLLRAYFRRHLQGLDPKSIGILFYTLAVCYIVPWRIGCYMKFRKVYVEKAKIETSIS
;
A
#
# COMPACT_ATOMS: atom_id res chain seq x y z
N MET A 1 3.25 12.41 0.57
CA MET A 1 3.95 11.26 1.18
C MET A 1 3.00 10.48 2.08
N PRO A 2 2.38 9.39 1.59
CA PRO A 2 1.33 8.66 2.32
C PRO A 2 1.81 7.91 3.57
N LEU A 3 3.11 7.61 3.68
CA LEU A 3 3.69 6.97 4.87
C LEU A 3 3.55 7.82 6.13
N PHE A 4 3.63 9.15 6.03
CA PHE A 4 3.48 10.04 7.19
C PHE A 4 2.08 10.00 7.79
N PHE A 5 1.04 9.75 6.97
CA PHE A 5 -0.33 9.60 7.45
C PHE A 5 -0.55 8.33 8.28
N LEU A 6 0.38 7.37 8.25
CA LEU A 6 0.32 6.18 9.10
C LEU A 6 0.89 6.44 10.49
N LEU A 7 1.76 7.42 10.68
CA LEU A 7 2.46 7.64 11.96
C LEU A 7 1.51 7.79 13.17
N PRO A 8 0.40 8.56 13.10
CA PRO A 8 -0.51 8.68 14.24
C PRO A 8 -1.21 7.36 14.61
N GLY A 9 -1.44 6.48 13.62
CA GLY A 9 -2.14 5.21 13.83
C GLY A 9 -1.33 4.18 14.62
N PHE A 10 -0.01 4.37 14.74
CA PHE A 10 0.85 3.54 15.60
C PHE A 10 0.44 3.62 17.08
N SER A 11 -0.13 4.75 17.51
CA SER A 11 -0.63 4.95 18.88
C SER A 11 -1.72 3.94 19.29
N LEU A 12 -2.41 3.32 18.32
CA LEU A 12 -3.45 2.31 18.59
C LEU A 12 -2.89 1.05 19.27
N TYR A 13 -1.59 0.76 19.12
CA TYR A 13 -0.92 -0.39 19.73
C TYR A 13 -0.30 -0.07 21.10
N ALA A 14 -0.28 1.19 21.53
CA ALA A 14 0.34 1.60 22.79
C ALA A 14 -0.42 1.11 24.03
N ALA A 15 -1.70 0.77 23.89
CA ALA A 15 -2.57 0.28 24.94
C ALA A 15 -2.95 -1.19 24.71
N PRO A 16 -3.36 -1.95 25.75
CA PRO A 16 -3.62 -3.38 25.64
C PRO A 16 -4.58 -3.75 24.51
N ILE A 17 -4.20 -4.78 23.75
CA ILE A 17 -4.91 -5.27 22.58
C ILE A 17 -5.91 -6.32 23.04
N GLN A 18 -7.21 -6.06 22.86
CA GLN A 18 -8.29 -6.98 23.22
C GLN A 18 -8.63 -7.96 22.08
N LEU A 19 -7.92 -7.87 20.96
CA LEU A 19 -8.20 -8.59 19.74
C LEU A 19 -7.34 -9.85 19.63
N ALA A 20 -7.91 -10.93 19.10
CA ALA A 20 -7.16 -12.16 18.90
C ALA A 20 -6.12 -11.99 17.79
N GLY A 21 -4.91 -12.52 18.00
CA GLY A 21 -3.78 -12.35 17.07
C GLY A 21 -4.06 -12.86 15.65
N TRP A 22 -4.91 -13.87 15.49
CA TRP A 22 -5.29 -14.40 14.18
C TRP A 22 -6.07 -13.39 13.33
N GLN A 23 -6.86 -12.51 13.95
CA GLN A 23 -7.61 -11.47 13.23
C GLN A 23 -6.66 -10.42 12.65
N ILE A 24 -5.62 -10.06 13.41
CA ILE A 24 -4.54 -9.18 12.95
C ILE A 24 -3.76 -9.86 11.82
N GLY A 25 -3.48 -11.17 11.95
CA GLY A 25 -2.82 -11.96 10.90
C GLY A 25 -3.61 -11.99 9.58
N ILE A 26 -4.93 -12.17 9.63
CA ILE A 26 -5.79 -12.09 8.43
C ILE A 26 -5.76 -10.69 7.81
N ALA A 27 -5.87 -9.64 8.63
CA ALA A 27 -5.80 -8.26 8.13
C ALA A 27 -4.45 -7.95 7.46
N ALA A 28 -3.35 -8.41 8.06
CA ALA A 28 -2.01 -8.30 7.48
C ALA A 28 -1.91 -9.07 6.16
N GLY A 29 -2.41 -10.32 6.12
CA GLY A 29 -2.43 -11.14 4.92
C GLY A 29 -3.21 -10.51 3.77
N ILE A 30 -4.40 -9.98 4.04
CA ILE A 30 -5.21 -9.24 3.05
C ILE A 30 -4.45 -8.00 2.56
N GLY A 31 -3.83 -7.23 3.47
CA GLY A 31 -3.03 -6.06 3.10
C GLY A 31 -1.86 -6.40 2.18
N LEU A 32 -1.12 -7.48 2.50
CA LEU A 32 -0.02 -7.96 1.67
C LEU A 32 -0.51 -8.45 0.31
N LEU A 33 -1.58 -9.24 0.26
CA LEU A 33 -2.18 -9.70 -0.99
C LEU A 33 -2.62 -8.53 -1.86
N LEU A 34 -3.20 -7.48 -1.26
CA LEU A 34 -3.56 -6.27 -1.99
C LEU A 34 -2.33 -5.55 -2.53
N SER A 35 -1.20 -5.54 -1.83
CA SER A 35 0.00 -4.85 -2.31
C SER A 35 0.55 -5.40 -3.63
N ILE A 36 0.40 -6.71 -3.89
CA ILE A 36 0.96 -7.40 -5.06
C ILE A 36 0.48 -6.81 -6.40
N PRO A 37 -0.84 -6.73 -6.69
CA PRO A 37 -1.32 -6.14 -7.94
C PRO A 37 -0.94 -4.66 -8.06
N LEU A 38 -0.91 -3.88 -6.96
CA LEU A 38 -0.43 -2.51 -7.06
C LEU A 38 1.03 -2.44 -7.47
N ILE A 39 1.90 -3.29 -6.91
CA ILE A 39 3.32 -3.33 -7.29
C ILE A 39 3.42 -3.71 -8.77
N ILE A 40 2.73 -4.75 -9.23
CA ILE A 40 2.83 -5.26 -10.60
C ILE A 40 2.34 -4.22 -11.62
N LEU A 41 1.15 -3.65 -11.41
CA LEU A 41 0.54 -2.71 -12.35
C LEU A 41 1.10 -1.28 -12.26
N SER A 42 1.83 -0.94 -11.19
CA SER A 42 2.55 0.34 -11.13
C SER A 42 3.78 0.28 -12.03
N GLY A 43 3.80 1.08 -13.08
CA GLY A 43 4.90 1.18 -14.03
C GLY A 43 5.36 2.63 -14.20
N TYR A 44 6.56 2.80 -14.74
CA TYR A 44 7.12 4.08 -15.10
C TYR A 44 7.47 4.09 -16.59
N GLU A 45 7.27 5.21 -17.26
CA GLU A 45 7.62 5.44 -18.66
C GLU A 45 8.51 6.67 -18.77
N VAL A 46 9.49 6.61 -19.67
CA VAL A 46 10.28 7.77 -20.08
C VAL A 46 9.55 8.39 -21.27
N ARG A 47 9.18 9.68 -21.16
CA ARG A 47 8.54 10.41 -22.26
C ARG A 47 9.58 11.05 -23.17
N GLU A 48 9.12 11.60 -24.29
CA GLU A 48 9.95 12.29 -25.29
C GLU A 48 10.79 13.43 -24.67
N ASP A 49 10.29 14.07 -23.60
CA ASP A 49 10.99 15.09 -22.81
C ASP A 49 12.18 14.55 -21.98
N GLY A 50 12.45 13.24 -22.04
CA GLY A 50 13.48 12.55 -21.26
C GLY A 50 13.14 12.39 -19.77
N GLN A 51 11.98 12.86 -19.30
CA GLN A 51 11.56 12.77 -17.91
C GLN A 51 10.80 11.46 -17.61
N ILE A 52 10.92 10.97 -16.37
CA ILE A 52 10.30 9.72 -15.91
C ILE A 52 8.93 10.01 -15.31
N TYR A 53 7.87 9.45 -15.90
CA TYR A 53 6.49 9.61 -15.45
C TYR A 53 5.91 8.27 -14.97
N ALA A 54 4.98 8.33 -14.02
CA ALA A 54 4.21 7.15 -13.63
C ALA A 54 3.14 6.85 -14.68
N LYS A 55 3.05 5.59 -15.13
CA LYS A 55 1.94 5.14 -15.96
C LYS A 55 0.62 5.14 -15.18
N LYS A 56 -0.48 5.41 -15.88
CA LYS A 56 -1.83 5.33 -15.30
C LYS A 56 -2.09 3.91 -14.79
N SER A 57 -2.19 3.74 -13.48
CA SER A 57 -2.35 2.43 -12.85
C SER A 57 -3.81 2.16 -12.51
N ILE A 58 -4.43 1.22 -13.23
CA ILE A 58 -5.79 0.71 -12.95
C ILE A 58 -5.85 0.06 -11.55
N ALA A 59 -4.72 -0.46 -11.05
CA ALA A 59 -4.66 -1.06 -9.74
C ALA A 59 -4.98 -0.09 -8.60
N PHE A 60 -4.78 1.22 -8.80
CA PHE A 60 -5.21 2.22 -7.82
C PHE A 60 -6.73 2.20 -7.63
N ILE A 61 -7.49 2.17 -8.74
CA ILE A 61 -8.96 2.13 -8.72
C ILE A 61 -9.44 0.80 -8.14
N ALA A 62 -8.84 -0.31 -8.56
CA ALA A 62 -9.17 -1.63 -8.03
C ALA A 62 -8.97 -1.71 -6.50
N THR A 63 -7.87 -1.16 -6.00
CA THR A 63 -7.57 -1.12 -4.56
C THR A 63 -8.58 -0.27 -3.80
N PHE A 64 -8.95 0.88 -4.36
CA PHE A 64 -9.96 1.74 -3.77
C PHE A 64 -11.30 1.01 -3.64
N LEU A 65 -11.73 0.28 -4.68
CA LEU A 65 -12.92 -0.57 -4.64
C LEU A 65 -12.82 -1.65 -3.56
N VAL A 66 -11.68 -2.34 -3.45
CA VAL A 66 -11.48 -3.37 -2.42
C VAL A 66 -11.58 -2.78 -1.02
N ILE A 67 -10.97 -1.61 -0.76
CA ILE A 67 -11.06 -0.92 0.55
C ILE A 67 -12.52 -0.56 0.88
N VAL A 68 -13.29 -0.08 -0.11
CA VAL A 68 -14.71 0.23 0.06
C VAL A 68 -15.52 -1.02 0.39
N LEU A 69 -15.26 -2.14 -0.30
CA LEU A 69 -15.92 -3.42 -0.04
C LEU A 69 -15.57 -3.99 1.33
N LEU A 70 -14.27 -3.97 1.70
CA LEU A 70 -13.83 -4.35 3.05
C LEU A 70 -14.50 -3.49 4.12
N ARG A 71 -14.63 -2.18 3.88
CA ARG A 71 -15.33 -1.28 4.80
C ARG A 71 -16.81 -1.65 4.95
N ALA A 72 -17.48 -1.99 3.86
CA ALA A 72 -18.88 -2.44 3.90
C ALA A 72 -19.04 -3.80 4.60
N TYR A 73 -18.13 -4.74 4.33
CA TYR A 73 -18.08 -6.05 4.97
C TYR A 73 -17.88 -5.95 6.49
N PHE A 74 -16.88 -5.17 6.91
CA PHE A 74 -16.57 -4.95 8.32
C PHE A 74 -17.68 -4.24 9.07
N ARG A 75 -18.37 -3.27 8.45
CA ARG A 75 -19.55 -2.63 9.06
C ARG A 75 -20.65 -3.64 9.44
N ARG A 76 -20.78 -4.73 8.67
CA ARG A 76 -21.78 -5.78 8.93
C ARG A 76 -21.29 -6.84 9.92
N HIS A 77 -20.02 -7.25 9.83
CA HIS A 77 -19.49 -8.39 10.60
C HIS A 77 -18.79 -8.01 11.90
N LEU A 78 -18.35 -6.76 12.06
CA LEU A 78 -17.68 -6.29 13.27
C LEU A 78 -18.64 -5.56 14.23
N GLN A 79 -19.95 -5.77 14.09
CA GLN A 79 -20.93 -5.24 15.05
C GLN A 79 -20.69 -5.90 16.40
N GLY A 80 -20.17 -5.14 17.37
CA GLY A 80 -19.82 -5.62 18.71
C GLY A 80 -18.33 -5.55 19.06
N LEU A 81 -17.44 -5.23 18.11
CA LEU A 81 -16.04 -4.93 18.44
C LEU A 81 -15.89 -3.49 18.90
N ASP A 82 -15.02 -3.30 19.91
CA ASP A 82 -14.64 -1.98 20.38
C ASP A 82 -14.03 -1.14 19.23
N PRO A 83 -14.34 0.17 19.13
CA PRO A 83 -13.81 1.04 18.09
C PRO A 83 -12.28 0.96 17.94
N LYS A 84 -11.55 0.72 19.03
CA LYS A 84 -10.09 0.57 19.00
C LYS A 84 -9.67 -0.68 18.22
N SER A 85 -10.31 -1.82 18.47
CA SER A 85 -10.03 -3.09 17.79
C SER A 85 -10.25 -3.00 16.29
N ILE A 86 -11.32 -2.30 15.89
CA ILE A 86 -11.61 -1.99 14.49
C ILE A 86 -10.46 -1.12 13.91
N GLY A 87 -10.06 -0.07 14.63
CA GLY A 87 -8.93 0.79 14.24
C GLY A 87 -7.64 0.01 14.01
N ILE A 88 -7.29 -0.91 14.92
CA ILE A 88 -6.09 -1.77 14.82
C ILE A 88 -6.14 -2.62 13.54
N LEU A 89 -7.28 -3.23 13.20
CA LEU A 89 -7.44 -4.04 12.00
C LEU A 89 -7.26 -3.22 10.71
N PHE A 90 -7.94 -2.07 10.62
CA PHE A 90 -7.81 -1.18 9.46
C PHE A 90 -6.39 -0.63 9.33
N TYR A 91 -5.75 -0.28 10.44
CA TYR A 91 -4.38 0.20 10.45
C TYR A 91 -3.40 -0.89 10.03
N THR A 92 -3.53 -2.10 10.55
CA THR A 92 -2.71 -3.26 10.15
C THR A 92 -2.79 -3.47 8.64
N LEU A 93 -4.02 -3.53 8.12
CA LEU A 93 -4.27 -3.68 6.69
C LEU A 93 -3.61 -2.54 5.92
N ALA A 94 -3.79 -1.29 6.37
CA ALA A 94 -3.23 -0.09 5.76
C ALA A 94 -1.70 -0.13 5.64
N VAL A 95 -1.02 -0.44 6.74
CA VAL A 95 0.44 -0.55 6.78
C VAL A 95 0.91 -1.67 5.86
N CYS A 96 0.32 -2.85 5.98
CA CYS A 96 0.70 -4.03 5.20
C CYS A 96 0.46 -3.85 3.69
N TYR A 97 -0.48 -3.00 3.25
CA TYR A 97 -0.61 -2.72 1.81
C TYR A 97 0.25 -1.53 1.35
N ILE A 98 0.35 -0.44 2.11
CA ILE A 98 1.04 0.80 1.67
C ILE A 98 2.54 0.59 1.63
N VAL A 99 3.12 -0.03 2.67
CA VAL A 99 4.58 -0.13 2.82
C VAL A 99 5.19 -0.95 1.69
N PRO A 100 4.76 -2.21 1.41
CA PRO A 100 5.33 -3.00 0.31
C PRO A 100 5.09 -2.35 -1.04
N TRP A 101 3.90 -1.76 -1.26
CA TRP A 101 3.60 -1.07 -2.51
C TRP A 101 4.55 0.11 -2.77
N ARG A 102 4.82 0.93 -1.75
CA ARG A 102 5.76 2.06 -1.87
C ARG A 102 7.19 1.59 -2.11
N ILE A 103 7.63 0.55 -1.42
CA ILE A 103 8.95 -0.06 -1.64
C ILE A 103 9.06 -0.58 -3.07
N GLY A 104 8.06 -1.32 -3.56
CA GLY A 104 8.04 -1.85 -4.93
C GLY A 104 8.04 -0.76 -6.00
N CYS A 105 7.29 0.34 -5.79
CA CYS A 105 7.31 1.49 -6.70
C CYS A 105 8.69 2.14 -6.73
N TYR A 106 9.33 2.36 -5.58
CA TYR A 106 10.66 2.94 -5.50
C TYR A 106 11.70 2.07 -6.20
N MET A 107 11.64 0.74 -6.01
CA MET A 107 12.54 -0.20 -6.71
C MET A 107 12.37 -0.12 -8.23
N LYS A 108 11.14 -0.05 -8.74
CA LYS A 108 10.87 0.09 -10.18
C LYS A 108 11.36 1.43 -10.72
N PHE A 109 11.11 2.53 -10.01
CA PHE A 109 11.62 3.85 -10.37
C PHE A 109 13.15 3.86 -10.44
N ARG A 110 13.82 3.29 -9.43
CA ARG A 110 15.29 3.24 -9.38
C ARG A 110 15.89 2.45 -10.55
N LYS A 111 15.22 1.37 -11.00
CA LYS A 111 15.66 0.62 -12.18
C LYS A 111 15.64 1.49 -13.43
N VAL A 112 14.51 2.15 -13.72
CA VAL A 112 14.37 3.04 -14.88
C VAL A 112 15.36 4.20 -14.82
N TYR A 113 15.59 4.75 -13.63
CA TYR A 113 16.58 5.82 -13.42
C TYR A 113 18.01 5.38 -13.76
N VAL A 114 18.43 4.19 -13.30
CA VAL A 114 19.76 3.65 -13.60
C VAL A 114 19.91 3.29 -15.08
N GLU A 115 18.87 2.75 -15.70
CA GLU A 115 18.85 2.45 -17.15
C GLU A 115 19.01 3.73 -17.98
N LYS A 116 18.29 4.80 -17.65
CA LYS A 116 18.45 6.12 -18.29
C LYS A 116 19.88 6.64 -18.19
N ALA A 117 20.47 6.62 -16.99
CA ALA A 117 21.83 7.13 -16.76
C ALA A 117 22.90 6.37 -17.57
N LYS A 118 22.74 5.05 -17.74
CA LYS A 118 23.64 4.25 -18.58
C LYS A 118 23.55 4.63 -20.06
N ILE A 119 22.34 4.86 -20.57
CA ILE A 119 22.12 5.25 -21.96
C ILE A 119 22.79 6.60 -22.24
N GLU A 120 22.62 7.59 -21.36
CA GLU A 120 23.23 8.92 -21.50
C GLU A 120 24.76 8.86 -21.54
N THR A 121 25.37 8.01 -20.72
CA THR A 121 26.84 7.85 -20.66
C THR A 121 27.39 7.09 -21.87
N SER A 122 26.58 6.28 -22.56
CA SER A 122 27.00 5.52 -23.75
C SER A 122 26.96 6.32 -25.06
N ILE A 123 26.26 7.45 -25.06
CA ILE A 123 26.06 8.33 -26.23
C ILE A 123 27.03 9.53 -26.19
N SER A 124 27.62 9.84 -25.03
CA SER A 124 28.67 10.85 -24.83
C SER A 124 30.07 10.30 -25.07
#